data_AF-A0A8H5KWW2-F1
#
_entry.id   AF-A0A8H5KWW2-F1
#
_cell.length_a   1.000
_cell.length_b   1.000
_cell.length_c   1.000
_cell.angle_alpha   90.00
_cell.angle_beta   90.00
_cell.angle_gamma   90.00
#
_symmetry.space_group_name_H-M   'P 1'
#
loop_
_entity.id
_entity.type
_entity.pdbx_description
1 polymer ?
#
loop_
_entity_poly.entity_id
_entity_poly.type
_entity_poly.pdbx_seq_one_letter_code
_entity_poly.pdbx_strand_id
1 'polypeptide(L)'
;MNPHSSSQTQSKLCRLPPELLLHILEATGKYSDKVRLFSTCKRLYNLLVLSVYSEAGRQLRWLPMFDAAKRGNRRTLAKCIEAGAPIDYEDSDSPFPHIRPLQTAIGFARPLTVKWLLDHGANPNSMREPDTASFSCPLAQALGSILEPGLPFQSVPYRMELRYCKVPQREHFVLNSREIIKALRQAGADKQPLGYFERSNLDAIEAGLHWCSHH
;
A
#
# COMPACT_ATOMS: atom_id res chain seq x y z
N MET A 1 -12.16 -20.74 -50.17
CA MET A 1 -12.14 -19.55 -49.28
C MET A 1 -13.35 -19.64 -48.36
N ASN A 2 -13.16 -20.10 -47.13
CA ASN A 2 -14.15 -20.00 -46.06
C ASN A 2 -13.51 -19.17 -44.95
N PRO A 3 -14.15 -18.10 -44.46
CA PRO A 3 -13.62 -17.36 -43.32
C PRO A 3 -13.87 -18.23 -42.09
N HIS A 4 -12.78 -18.61 -41.40
CA HIS A 4 -12.88 -19.11 -40.04
C HIS A 4 -13.43 -17.99 -39.16
N SER A 5 -14.76 -17.95 -39.03
CA SER A 5 -15.45 -17.23 -37.98
C SER A 5 -14.92 -17.77 -36.65
N SER A 6 -13.97 -17.06 -36.07
CA SER A 6 -13.48 -17.30 -34.73
C SER A 6 -14.59 -16.92 -33.75
N SER A 7 -15.59 -17.80 -33.61
CA SER A 7 -16.58 -17.69 -32.55
C SER A 7 -15.86 -17.93 -31.23
N GLN A 8 -15.36 -16.86 -30.62
CA GLN A 8 -14.90 -16.88 -29.24
C GLN A 8 -16.03 -17.51 -28.41
N THR A 9 -15.78 -18.69 -27.86
CA THR A 9 -16.63 -19.35 -26.87
C THR A 9 -16.62 -18.49 -25.61
N GLN A 10 -17.40 -17.41 -25.64
CA GLN A 10 -17.57 -16.51 -24.51
C GLN A 10 -18.21 -17.33 -23.38
N SER A 11 -17.52 -17.43 -22.24
CA SER A 11 -17.98 -18.18 -21.08
C SER A 11 -19.45 -17.88 -20.77
N LYS A 12 -20.25 -18.93 -20.53
CA LYS A 12 -21.67 -18.83 -20.18
C LYS A 12 -21.89 -17.90 -18.97
N LEU A 13 -20.93 -17.88 -18.04
CA LEU A 13 -20.94 -17.01 -16.87
C LEU A 13 -20.94 -15.53 -17.26
N CYS A 14 -20.17 -15.13 -18.28
CA CYS A 14 -20.06 -13.73 -18.70
C CYS A 14 -21.33 -13.17 -19.33
N ARG A 15 -22.28 -14.05 -19.71
CA ARG A 15 -23.57 -13.66 -20.30
C ARG A 15 -24.66 -13.41 -19.26
N LEU A 16 -24.40 -13.76 -17.99
CA LEU A 16 -25.36 -13.52 -16.91
C LEU A 16 -25.56 -12.01 -16.67
N PRO A 17 -26.76 -11.60 -16.25
CA PRO A 17 -27.01 -10.25 -15.75
C PRO A 17 -26.08 -9.90 -14.57
N PRO A 18 -25.67 -8.63 -14.41
CA PRO A 18 -24.81 -8.18 -13.31
C PRO A 18 -25.34 -8.57 -11.93
N GLU A 19 -26.65 -8.56 -11.73
CA GLU A 19 -27.31 -8.88 -10.46
C GLU A 19 -27.06 -10.35 -10.06
N LEU A 20 -27.17 -11.28 -11.02
CA LEU A 20 -26.87 -12.70 -10.76
C LEU A 20 -25.38 -12.92 -10.50
N LEU A 21 -24.51 -12.15 -11.16
CA LEU A 21 -23.06 -12.21 -10.92
C LEU A 21 -22.70 -11.71 -9.52
N LEU A 22 -23.38 -10.68 -9.02
CA LEU A 22 -23.22 -10.20 -7.64
C LEU A 22 -23.73 -11.23 -6.64
N HIS A 23 -24.87 -11.89 -6.88
CA HIS A 23 -25.34 -12.96 -5.99
C HIS A 23 -24.40 -14.18 -5.97
N ILE A 24 -23.84 -14.57 -7.12
CA ILE A 24 -22.81 -15.63 -7.16
C ILE A 24 -21.60 -15.22 -6.34
N LEU A 25 -21.20 -13.95 -6.43
CA LEU A 25 -20.09 -13.40 -5.66
C LEU A 25 -20.39 -13.41 -4.14
N GLU A 26 -21.60 -13.04 -3.72
CA GLU A 26 -22.03 -13.13 -2.32
C GLU A 26 -22.01 -14.57 -1.80
N ALA A 27 -22.40 -15.54 -2.64
CA ALA A 27 -22.36 -16.97 -2.29
C ALA A 27 -20.92 -17.53 -2.19
N THR A 28 -19.93 -16.91 -2.84
CA THR A 28 -18.53 -17.31 -2.66
C THR A 28 -18.00 -16.83 -1.32
N GLY A 29 -17.81 -17.73 -0.35
CA GLY A 29 -17.48 -17.32 1.02
C GLY A 29 -16.08 -16.69 1.20
N LYS A 30 -15.05 -17.21 0.54
CA LYS A 30 -13.66 -16.76 0.76
C LYS A 30 -13.28 -15.60 -0.16
N TYR A 31 -12.65 -14.56 0.41
CA TYR A 31 -12.10 -13.43 -0.35
C TYR A 31 -11.13 -13.86 -1.47
N SER A 32 -10.28 -14.85 -1.21
CA SER A 32 -9.37 -15.40 -2.22
C SER A 32 -10.09 -15.99 -3.43
N ASP A 33 -11.26 -16.60 -3.23
CA ASP A 33 -12.06 -17.20 -4.29
C ASP A 33 -12.82 -16.13 -5.08
N LYS A 34 -13.32 -15.09 -4.40
CA LYS A 34 -13.87 -13.88 -5.04
C LYS A 34 -12.85 -13.26 -6.00
N VAL A 35 -11.62 -13.06 -5.53
CA VAL A 35 -10.52 -12.49 -6.35
C VAL A 35 -10.21 -13.34 -7.57
N ARG A 36 -10.13 -14.66 -7.40
CA ARG A 36 -9.94 -15.59 -8.53
C ARG A 36 -11.08 -15.51 -9.53
N LEU A 37 -12.34 -15.45 -9.07
CA LEU A 37 -13.52 -15.41 -9.92
C LEU A 37 -13.51 -14.16 -10.81
N PHE A 38 -13.42 -12.96 -10.24
CA PHE A 38 -13.49 -11.74 -11.06
C PHE A 38 -12.24 -11.52 -11.91
N SER A 39 -11.08 -12.05 -11.51
CA SER A 39 -9.85 -11.94 -12.30
C SER A 39 -9.80 -12.85 -13.54
N THR A 40 -10.76 -13.78 -13.70
CA THR A 40 -10.80 -14.68 -14.87
C THR A 40 -10.96 -13.95 -16.20
N CYS A 41 -11.68 -12.84 -16.25
CA CYS A 41 -11.83 -12.05 -17.47
C CYS A 41 -12.11 -10.57 -17.20
N LYS A 42 -11.81 -9.74 -18.20
CA LYS A 42 -11.94 -8.27 -18.11
C LYS A 42 -13.36 -7.79 -17.78
N ARG A 43 -14.39 -8.48 -18.28
CA ARG A 43 -15.80 -8.12 -18.02
C ARG A 43 -16.15 -8.32 -16.55
N LEU A 44 -15.87 -9.49 -16.00
CA LEU A 44 -16.12 -9.80 -14.58
C LEU A 44 -15.27 -8.91 -13.69
N TYR A 45 -14.01 -8.68 -14.08
CA TYR A 45 -13.13 -7.76 -13.37
C TYR A 45 -13.77 -6.37 -13.24
N ASN A 46 -14.18 -5.78 -14.36
CA ASN A 46 -14.74 -4.42 -14.35
C ASN A 46 -16.06 -4.32 -13.57
N LEU A 47 -16.89 -5.37 -13.59
CA LEU A 47 -18.18 -5.38 -12.89
C LEU A 47 -18.06 -5.62 -11.40
N LEU A 48 -17.19 -6.56 -10.99
CA LEU A 48 -17.18 -7.08 -9.62
C LEU A 48 -16.06 -6.52 -8.76
N VAL A 49 -15.03 -5.91 -9.34
CA VAL A 49 -13.85 -5.46 -8.57
C VAL A 49 -14.21 -4.48 -7.44
N LEU A 50 -15.13 -3.55 -7.68
CA LEU A 50 -15.55 -2.57 -6.67
C LEU A 50 -16.39 -3.19 -5.57
N SER A 51 -17.33 -4.09 -5.91
CA SER A 51 -18.14 -4.78 -4.90
C SER A 51 -17.27 -5.68 -4.03
N VAL A 52 -16.30 -6.39 -4.62
CA VAL A 52 -15.35 -7.20 -3.87
C VAL A 52 -14.48 -6.36 -2.96
N TYR A 53 -13.93 -5.23 -3.43
CA TYR A 53 -13.12 -4.38 -2.56
C TYR A 53 -13.93 -3.69 -1.47
N SER A 54 -15.17 -3.28 -1.75
CA SER A 54 -16.07 -2.68 -0.75
C SER A 54 -16.41 -3.69 0.35
N GLU A 55 -16.75 -4.92 -0.02
CA GLU A 55 -17.03 -6.00 0.92
C GLU A 55 -15.78 -6.44 1.69
N ALA A 56 -14.65 -6.59 1.00
CA ALA A 56 -13.36 -6.88 1.64
C ALA A 56 -12.93 -5.75 2.57
N GLY A 57 -13.25 -4.50 2.26
CA GLY A 57 -13.05 -3.36 3.16
C GLY A 57 -13.77 -3.55 4.48
N ARG A 58 -15.06 -3.92 4.43
CA ARG A 58 -15.89 -4.19 5.61
C ARG A 58 -15.47 -5.44 6.39
N GLN A 59 -15.14 -6.53 5.71
CA GLN A 59 -14.85 -7.82 6.35
C GLN A 59 -13.39 -7.99 6.76
N LEU A 60 -12.46 -7.42 5.99
CA LEU A 60 -11.02 -7.58 6.16
C LEU A 60 -10.33 -6.27 6.52
N ARG A 61 -11.06 -5.27 7.02
CA ARG A 61 -10.48 -4.04 7.59
C ARG A 61 -9.52 -3.35 6.60
N TRP A 62 -9.95 -3.26 5.35
CA TRP A 62 -9.18 -2.72 4.22
C TRP A 62 -7.77 -3.32 4.02
N LEU A 63 -7.52 -4.56 4.44
CA LEU A 63 -6.28 -5.31 4.17
C LEU A 63 -5.79 -5.22 2.71
N PRO A 64 -6.65 -5.26 1.66
CA PRO A 64 -6.19 -5.12 0.28
C PRO A 64 -5.50 -3.78 -0.01
N MET A 65 -5.87 -2.71 0.69
CA MET A 65 -5.25 -1.40 0.58
C MET A 65 -3.80 -1.43 1.11
N PHE A 66 -3.59 -2.07 2.26
CA PHE A 66 -2.25 -2.26 2.83
C PHE A 66 -1.37 -3.17 1.96
N ASP A 67 -1.91 -4.28 1.43
CA ASP A 67 -1.17 -5.14 0.50
C ASP A 67 -0.77 -4.38 -0.77
N ALA A 68 -1.65 -3.52 -1.28
CA ALA A 68 -1.37 -2.69 -2.44
C ALA A 68 -0.30 -1.63 -2.15
N ALA A 69 -0.35 -0.95 -0.99
CA ALA A 69 0.67 -0.01 -0.55
C ALA A 69 2.05 -0.69 -0.46
N LYS A 70 2.10 -1.85 0.21
CA LYS A 70 3.30 -2.70 0.34
C LYS A 70 3.90 -3.09 -1.00
N ARG A 71 3.07 -3.51 -1.97
CA ARG A 71 3.51 -3.94 -3.30
C ARG A 71 3.78 -2.79 -4.28
N GLY A 72 3.45 -1.56 -3.89
CA GLY A 72 3.50 -0.41 -4.77
C GLY A 72 2.41 -0.40 -5.86
N ASN A 73 1.31 -1.15 -5.66
CA ASN A 73 0.24 -1.31 -6.63
C ASN A 73 -0.81 -0.18 -6.52
N ARG A 74 -0.49 0.95 -7.14
CA ARG A 74 -1.35 2.15 -7.20
C ARG A 74 -2.72 1.90 -7.84
N ARG A 75 -2.83 0.93 -8.76
CA ARG A 75 -4.12 0.58 -9.40
C ARG A 75 -5.09 -0.05 -8.40
N THR A 76 -4.59 -0.95 -7.56
CA THR A 76 -5.41 -1.55 -6.49
C THR A 76 -5.74 -0.52 -5.41
N LEU A 77 -4.82 0.38 -5.05
CA LEU A 77 -5.12 1.49 -4.13
C LEU A 77 -6.27 2.36 -4.66
N ALA A 78 -6.20 2.78 -5.93
CA ALA A 78 -7.26 3.56 -6.57
C ALA A 78 -8.62 2.84 -6.50
N LYS A 79 -8.63 1.52 -6.73
CA LYS A 79 -9.85 0.70 -6.63
C LYS A 79 -10.39 0.56 -5.21
N CYS A 80 -9.52 0.52 -4.20
CA CYS A 80 -9.96 0.52 -2.80
C CYS A 80 -10.64 1.84 -2.44
N ILE A 81 -10.05 2.98 -2.84
CA ILE A 81 -10.64 4.31 -2.61
C ILE A 81 -11.97 4.46 -3.36
N GLU A 82 -12.04 4.04 -4.63
CA GLU A 82 -13.28 4.04 -5.42
C GLU A 82 -14.36 3.15 -4.77
N ALA A 83 -13.97 2.09 -4.05
CA ALA A 83 -14.86 1.22 -3.30
C ALA A 83 -15.25 1.75 -1.91
N GLY A 84 -14.74 2.93 -1.51
CA GLY A 84 -15.07 3.62 -0.26
C GLY A 84 -14.00 3.55 0.84
N ALA A 85 -12.78 3.09 0.54
CA ALA A 85 -11.69 3.11 1.52
C ALA A 85 -11.25 4.55 1.81
N PRO A 86 -11.13 4.97 3.08
CA PRO A 86 -10.53 6.25 3.39
C PRO A 86 -9.02 6.21 3.10
N ILE A 87 -8.48 7.28 2.54
CA ILE A 87 -7.05 7.38 2.15
C ILE A 87 -6.11 7.16 3.35
N ASP A 88 -6.50 7.68 4.52
CA ASP A 88 -5.81 7.53 5.80
C ASP A 88 -6.47 6.47 6.69
N TYR A 89 -7.02 5.40 6.10
CA TYR A 89 -7.58 4.30 6.88
C TYR A 89 -6.57 3.82 7.93
N GLU A 90 -7.04 3.75 9.16
CA GLU A 90 -6.27 3.33 10.31
C GLU A 90 -7.00 2.17 10.98
N ASP A 91 -6.25 1.11 11.26
CA ASP A 91 -6.81 -0.08 11.85
C ASP A 91 -6.65 -0.07 13.38
N SER A 92 -7.60 0.55 14.09
CA SER A 92 -7.53 0.75 15.56
C SER A 92 -7.49 -0.56 16.36
N ASP A 93 -8.27 -1.56 15.95
CA ASP A 93 -8.36 -2.84 16.68
C ASP A 93 -7.30 -3.86 16.23
N SER A 94 -6.29 -3.41 15.47
CA SER A 94 -5.19 -4.26 15.00
C SER A 94 -4.24 -4.49 16.18
N PRO A 95 -3.61 -5.67 16.31
CA PRO A 95 -2.50 -5.88 17.26
C PRO A 95 -1.34 -4.91 17.05
N PHE A 96 -1.29 -4.27 15.88
CA PHE A 96 -0.39 -3.19 15.55
C PHE A 96 -1.25 -1.99 15.14
N PRO A 97 -1.83 -1.30 16.13
CA PRO A 97 -2.75 -0.21 15.87
C PRO A 97 -1.99 0.93 15.22
N HIS A 98 -2.73 1.82 14.57
CA HIS A 98 -2.19 3.07 14.03
C HIS A 98 -1.31 3.00 12.79
N ILE A 99 -1.27 1.87 12.09
CA ILE A 99 -0.62 1.82 10.78
C ILE A 99 -1.57 2.27 9.66
N ARG A 100 -1.07 3.17 8.82
CA ARG A 100 -1.76 3.71 7.63
C ARG A 100 -1.13 3.21 6.32
N PRO A 101 -1.86 3.30 5.20
CA PRO A 101 -1.34 2.99 3.87
C PRO A 101 -0.05 3.74 3.52
N LEU A 102 0.05 5.02 3.92
CA LEU A 102 1.25 5.85 3.71
C LEU A 102 2.48 5.27 4.41
N GLN A 103 2.38 4.99 5.71
CA GLN A 103 3.45 4.40 6.50
C GLN A 103 3.85 3.00 5.99
N THR A 104 2.89 2.24 5.48
CA THR A 104 3.16 0.95 4.84
C THR A 104 3.99 1.13 3.56
N ALA A 105 3.63 2.08 2.70
CA ALA A 105 4.41 2.36 1.49
C ALA A 105 5.84 2.85 1.80
N ILE A 106 6.00 3.63 2.89
CA ILE A 106 7.31 4.11 3.38
C ILE A 106 8.17 2.94 3.86
N GLY A 107 7.65 2.10 4.75
CA GLY A 107 8.40 0.96 5.30
C GLY A 107 8.87 -0.05 4.24
N PHE A 108 8.15 -0.16 3.12
CA PHE A 108 8.54 -1.00 1.98
C PHE A 108 9.30 -0.24 0.88
N ALA A 109 9.75 0.98 1.14
CA ALA A 109 10.52 1.84 0.24
C ALA A 109 9.88 1.96 -1.17
N ARG A 110 8.59 2.36 -1.22
CA ARG A 110 7.79 2.52 -2.45
C ARG A 110 7.57 4.01 -2.82
N PRO A 111 8.56 4.71 -3.40
CA PRO A 111 8.52 6.17 -3.57
C PRO A 111 7.37 6.64 -4.47
N LEU A 112 7.11 5.95 -5.58
CA LEU A 112 6.00 6.29 -6.48
C LEU A 112 4.63 6.12 -5.83
N THR A 113 4.51 5.18 -4.89
CA THR A 113 3.27 4.93 -4.16
C THR A 113 3.09 5.92 -3.03
N VAL A 114 4.16 6.28 -2.32
CA VAL A 114 4.15 7.37 -1.35
C VAL A 114 3.69 8.67 -2.02
N LYS A 115 4.33 9.05 -3.14
CA LYS A 115 3.92 10.23 -3.90
C LYS A 115 2.45 10.17 -4.29
N TRP A 116 2.01 9.03 -4.83
CA TRP A 116 0.61 8.85 -5.20
C TRP A 116 -0.35 9.01 -4.01
N LEU A 117 -0.05 8.45 -2.85
CA LEU A 117 -0.89 8.59 -1.65
C LEU A 117 -0.96 10.06 -1.19
N LEU A 118 0.18 10.77 -1.18
CA LEU A 118 0.23 12.20 -0.84
C LEU A 118 -0.57 13.05 -1.83
N ASP A 119 -0.42 12.80 -3.14
CA ASP A 119 -1.19 13.48 -4.19
C ASP A 119 -2.71 13.24 -4.06
N HIS A 120 -3.13 12.17 -3.38
CA HIS A 120 -4.54 11.83 -3.11
C HIS A 120 -4.99 12.20 -1.69
N GLY A 121 -4.24 13.04 -0.98
CA GLY A 121 -4.63 13.63 0.29
C GLY A 121 -4.29 12.81 1.53
N ALA A 122 -3.39 11.82 1.43
CA ALA A 122 -2.86 11.16 2.63
C ALA A 122 -2.10 12.16 3.50
N ASN A 123 -2.37 12.16 4.80
CA ASN A 123 -1.74 13.09 5.73
C ASN A 123 -0.23 12.80 5.90
N PRO A 124 0.67 13.70 5.47
CA PRO A 124 2.12 13.51 5.61
C PRO A 124 2.61 13.53 7.06
N ASN A 125 1.76 13.99 7.99
CA ASN A 125 2.05 14.18 9.41
C ASN A 125 1.29 13.19 10.30
N SER A 126 0.78 12.08 9.73
CA SER A 126 0.03 11.09 10.49
C SER A 126 0.89 10.45 11.59
N MET A 127 0.57 10.71 12.86
CA MET A 127 1.32 10.17 13.98
C MET A 127 0.80 8.79 14.41
N ARG A 128 1.71 7.93 14.85
CA ARG A 128 1.40 6.71 15.59
C ARG A 128 1.49 7.01 17.09
N GLU A 129 0.60 6.41 17.89
CA GLU A 129 0.68 6.54 19.35
C GLU A 129 2.05 6.06 19.89
N PRO A 130 2.62 6.79 20.87
CA PRO A 130 4.01 6.68 21.26
C PRO A 130 4.35 5.43 22.08
N ASP A 131 3.38 4.57 22.38
CA ASP A 131 3.54 3.51 23.38
C ASP A 131 4.56 2.42 22.98
N THR A 132 4.87 2.27 21.69
CA THR A 132 5.66 1.11 21.21
C THR A 132 6.53 1.31 19.96
N ALA A 133 6.54 2.46 19.27
CA ALA A 133 7.28 2.59 18.00
C ALA A 133 8.37 3.66 18.00
N SER A 134 9.55 3.28 17.50
CA SER A 134 10.73 4.15 17.26
C SER A 134 10.50 5.26 16.22
N PHE A 135 9.35 5.27 15.53
CA PHE A 135 9.04 6.20 14.45
C PHE A 135 7.62 6.76 14.61
N SER A 136 7.51 7.90 15.29
CA SER A 136 6.23 8.54 15.63
C SER A 136 5.51 9.15 14.42
N CYS A 137 6.24 9.54 13.36
CA CYS A 137 5.67 10.18 12.16
C CYS A 137 6.28 9.64 10.85
N PRO A 138 5.66 9.90 9.69
CA PRO A 138 6.09 9.34 8.40
C PRO A 138 7.51 9.79 7.99
N LEU A 139 7.86 11.03 8.32
CA LEU A 139 9.20 11.58 8.05
C LEU A 139 10.28 10.89 8.90
N ALA A 140 10.02 10.66 10.19
CA ALA A 140 10.92 9.90 11.07
C ALA A 140 11.10 8.46 10.58
N GLN A 141 10.01 7.82 10.14
CA GLN A 141 10.06 6.46 9.59
C GLN A 141 10.94 6.38 8.32
N ALA A 142 10.83 7.35 7.42
CA ALA A 142 11.63 7.40 6.21
C ALA A 142 13.13 7.63 6.50
N LEU A 143 13.44 8.42 7.52
CA LEU A 143 14.82 8.63 8.01
C LEU A 143 15.39 7.37 8.66
N GLY A 144 14.61 6.71 9.52
CA GLY A 144 14.97 5.41 10.11
C GLY A 144 15.28 4.36 9.03
N SER A 145 14.51 4.36 7.95
CA SER A 145 14.70 3.48 6.79
C SER A 145 16.02 3.72 6.03
N ILE A 146 16.69 4.86 6.21
CA ILE A 146 18.04 5.13 5.66
C ILE A 146 19.12 4.62 6.61
N LEU A 147 18.92 4.80 7.91
CA LEU A 147 19.87 4.45 8.96
C LEU A 147 19.97 2.93 9.13
N GLU A 148 18.82 2.26 9.14
CA GLU A 148 18.69 0.81 9.20
C GLU A 148 17.98 0.30 7.93
N PRO A 149 18.67 0.27 6.78
CA PRO A 149 18.04 -0.10 5.52
C PRO A 149 17.73 -1.60 5.50
N GLY A 150 16.43 -1.90 5.48
CA GLY A 150 15.89 -3.24 5.54
C GLY A 150 14.55 -3.26 6.26
N LEU A 151 13.84 -4.39 6.22
CA LEU A 151 12.71 -4.61 7.09
C LEU A 151 13.24 -5.31 8.36
N PRO A 152 13.27 -4.66 9.53
CA PRO A 152 13.46 -5.40 10.77
C PRO A 152 12.23 -6.31 10.90
N PHE A 153 12.41 -7.59 10.62
CA PHE A 153 11.35 -8.61 10.47
C PHE A 153 10.44 -8.77 11.71
N GLN A 154 10.71 -8.05 12.79
CA GLN A 154 9.88 -7.99 14.00
C GLN A 154 8.76 -6.93 13.93
N SER A 155 8.84 -5.97 13.00
CA SER A 155 7.96 -4.78 12.96
C SER A 155 6.87 -4.83 11.89
N VAL A 156 6.87 -5.83 11.00
CA VAL A 156 5.85 -5.92 9.93
C VAL A 156 4.57 -6.44 10.57
N PRO A 157 3.54 -5.60 10.70
CA PRO A 157 2.33 -5.99 11.37
C PRO A 157 1.59 -6.98 10.48
N TYR A 158 1.07 -8.01 11.12
CA TYR A 158 0.41 -9.17 10.52
C TYR A 158 1.36 -10.28 10.03
N ARG A 159 0.87 -11.51 10.21
CA ARG A 159 1.12 -12.72 9.41
C ARG A 159 0.82 -12.49 7.90
N MET A 160 1.12 -11.31 7.35
CA MET A 160 1.22 -11.07 5.93
C MET A 160 2.35 -11.95 5.45
N GLU A 161 2.01 -13.14 4.96
CA GLU A 161 2.97 -14.07 4.39
C GLU A 161 3.89 -13.27 3.47
N LEU A 162 5.15 -13.12 3.88
CA LEU A 162 6.22 -12.49 3.09
C LEU A 162 6.47 -13.24 1.79
N ARG A 163 5.74 -14.34 1.56
CA ARG A 163 5.54 -14.96 0.27
C ARG A 163 5.25 -13.85 -0.75
N TYR A 164 6.26 -13.58 -1.58
CA TYR A 164 6.22 -12.75 -2.78
C TYR A 164 6.41 -11.22 -2.64
N CYS A 165 6.85 -10.66 -1.50
CA CYS A 165 7.25 -9.24 -1.48
C CYS A 165 8.75 -9.10 -1.81
N LYS A 166 9.08 -8.51 -2.97
CA LYS A 166 10.46 -8.13 -3.30
C LYS A 166 10.81 -6.87 -2.51
N VAL A 167 11.59 -7.03 -1.44
CA VAL A 167 12.28 -5.92 -0.78
C VAL A 167 13.39 -5.44 -1.73
N PRO A 168 13.52 -4.13 -2.01
CA PRO A 168 14.63 -3.61 -2.79
C PRO A 168 15.98 -4.01 -2.18
N GLN A 169 17.02 -4.15 -3.00
CA GLN A 169 18.40 -4.26 -2.49
C GLN A 169 18.75 -3.02 -1.67
N ARG A 170 19.70 -3.15 -0.73
CA ARG A 170 20.08 -2.10 0.23
C ARG A 170 20.29 -0.73 -0.41
N GLU A 171 21.02 -0.67 -1.52
CA GLU A 171 21.28 0.58 -2.26
C GLU A 171 19.99 1.22 -2.79
N HIS A 172 19.16 0.44 -3.48
CA HIS A 172 17.86 0.90 -3.98
C HIS A 172 16.91 1.30 -2.85
N PHE A 173 17.00 0.63 -1.69
CA PHE A 173 16.23 0.97 -0.50
C PHE A 173 16.59 2.38 -0.01
N VAL A 174 17.88 2.68 0.14
CA VAL A 174 18.36 4.02 0.54
C VAL A 174 17.96 5.09 -0.49
N LEU A 175 18.14 4.82 -1.79
CA LEU A 175 17.75 5.75 -2.85
C LEU A 175 16.25 6.04 -2.81
N ASN A 176 15.43 5.00 -2.69
CA ASN A 176 13.98 5.13 -2.59
C ASN A 176 13.56 5.91 -1.34
N SER A 177 14.20 5.67 -0.20
CA SER A 177 13.93 6.40 1.03
C SER A 177 14.27 7.90 0.91
N ARG A 178 15.34 8.27 0.18
CA ARG A 178 15.64 9.67 -0.13
C ARG A 178 14.55 10.33 -0.97
N GLU A 179 14.04 9.63 -1.98
CA GLU A 179 12.93 10.14 -2.79
C GLU A 179 11.62 10.27 -1.99
N ILE A 180 11.38 9.35 -1.04
CA ILE A 180 10.26 9.43 -0.10
C ILE A 180 10.37 10.67 0.79
N ILE A 181 11.55 10.96 1.35
CA ILE A 181 11.77 12.16 2.18
C ILE A 181 11.47 13.42 1.38
N LYS A 182 11.97 13.51 0.13
CA LYS A 182 11.66 14.63 -0.77
C LYS A 182 10.16 14.78 -1.00
N ALA A 183 9.45 13.68 -1.28
CA ALA A 183 8.01 13.69 -1.51
C ALA A 183 7.23 14.14 -0.26
N LEU A 184 7.58 13.64 0.93
CA LEU A 184 6.95 14.03 2.20
C LEU A 184 7.14 15.53 2.48
N ARG A 185 8.34 16.07 2.24
CA ARG A 185 8.60 17.50 2.41
C ARG A 185 7.81 18.36 1.43
N GLN A 186 7.73 17.95 0.17
CA GLN A 186 6.92 18.63 -0.84
C GLN A 186 5.43 18.64 -0.46
N ALA A 187 4.97 17.59 0.23
CA ALA A 187 3.60 17.51 0.74
C ALA A 187 3.37 18.27 2.07
N GLY A 188 4.40 18.93 2.65
CA GLY A 188 4.26 19.70 3.89
C GLY A 188 4.47 18.88 5.17
N ALA A 189 5.30 17.84 5.14
CA ALA A 189 5.70 17.12 6.34
C ALA A 189 6.44 18.04 7.34
N ASP A 190 5.98 18.05 8.58
CA ASP A 190 6.53 18.83 9.68
C ASP A 190 7.83 18.21 10.20
N LYS A 191 8.82 19.08 10.47
CA LYS A 191 10.11 18.70 11.07
C LYS A 191 10.06 18.73 12.61
N GLN A 192 9.08 19.40 13.22
CA GLN A 192 8.98 19.50 14.68
C GLN A 192 8.87 18.14 15.39
N PRO A 193 8.11 17.14 14.88
CA PRO A 193 8.01 15.84 15.54
C PRO A 193 9.30 15.01 15.47
N LEU A 194 10.32 15.45 14.72
CA LEU A 194 11.60 14.76 14.64
C LEU A 194 12.43 15.00 15.90
N GLY A 195 13.07 13.95 16.40
CA GLY A 195 14.12 14.06 17.41
C GLY A 195 15.38 14.73 16.86
N TYR A 196 16.32 15.05 17.77
CA TYR A 196 17.56 15.74 17.42
C TYR A 196 18.37 15.00 16.34
N PHE A 197 18.49 13.68 16.50
CA PHE A 197 19.24 12.83 15.58
C PHE A 197 18.61 12.81 14.17
N GLU A 198 17.29 12.64 14.09
CA GLU A 198 16.56 12.65 12.82
C GLU A 198 16.67 14.00 12.10
N ARG A 199 16.61 15.12 12.83
CA ARG A 199 16.78 16.46 12.24
C ARG A 199 18.18 16.65 11.65
N SER A 200 19.23 16.28 12.39
CA SER A 200 20.61 16.35 11.89
C SER A 200 20.79 15.52 10.62
N ASN A 201 20.20 14.33 10.60
CA ASN A 201 20.28 13.45 9.42
C ASN A 201 19.50 14.02 8.24
N LEU A 202 18.35 14.64 8.48
CA LEU A 202 17.58 15.31 7.45
C LEU A 202 18.39 16.44 6.79
N ASP A 203 19.03 17.30 7.59
CA ASP A 203 19.83 18.41 7.08
C ASP A 203 21.05 17.92 6.27
N ALA A 204 21.70 16.83 6.71
CA ALA A 204 22.80 16.21 5.96
C ALA A 204 22.35 15.58 4.64
N ILE A 205 21.14 14.99 4.58
CA ILE A 205 20.54 14.50 3.33
C ILE A 205 20.26 15.67 2.38
N GLU A 206 19.78 16.80 2.89
CA GLU A 206 19.52 18.01 2.09
C GLU A 206 20.80 18.63 1.51
N ALA A 207 21.89 18.59 2.28
CA ALA A 207 23.20 19.07 1.85
C ALA A 207 23.88 18.17 0.81
N GLY A 208 23.28 17.03 0.42
CA GLY A 208 23.85 16.09 -0.54
C GLY A 208 25.08 15.35 -0.01
N LEU A 209 25.30 15.35 1.30
CA LEU A 209 26.44 14.67 1.91
C LEU A 209 26.27 13.15 1.75
N HIS A 210 27.31 12.50 1.22
CA HIS A 210 27.34 11.05 1.09
C HIS A 210 27.49 10.40 2.46
N TRP A 211 26.54 9.55 2.81
CA TRP A 211 26.60 8.71 3.99
C TRP A 211 27.55 7.54 3.70
N CYS A 212 28.77 7.61 4.21
CA CYS A 212 29.60 6.42 4.38
C CYS A 212 28.97 5.57 5.49
N SER A 213 28.67 4.31 5.20
CA SER A 213 27.96 3.37 6.06
C SER A 213 28.80 2.84 7.23
N HIS A 214 29.51 3.71 7.93
CA HIS A 214 30.24 3.42 9.16
C HIS A 214 30.22 4.63 10.09
N HIS A 215 29.18 4.72 10.92
CA HIS A 215 29.26 5.17 12.30
C HIS A 215 28.07 4.63 13.08
#